data_AF-A0A2N3FYI0-F1
#
_entry.id   AF-A0A2N3FYI0-F1
#
_cell.length_a   1.000
_cell.length_b   1.000
_cell.length_c   1.000
_cell.angle_alpha   90.00
_cell.angle_beta   90.00
_cell.angle_gamma   90.00
#
_symmetry.space_group_name_H-M   'P 1'
#
loop_
_entity.id
_entity.type
_entity.pdbx_description
1 polymer ?
#
loop_
_entity_poly.entity_id
_entity_poly.type
_entity_poly.pdbx_seq_one_letter_code
_entity_poly.pdbx_strand_id
1 'polypeptide(L)'
;MSFHEKSQWAYAFAAFVTAAVYFAWLGTQLGDTPAADIDYRGALLWTIGISMVIHALGTGFVRGATPKGEDKPDLRDRDVNRRGDALSFYVFSALAAGPLVLALVDAPMFWVANVLFAAFAFTAVFGVVAKSVLYRKGF
;
A
#
# COMPACT_ATOMS: atom_id res chain seq x y z
N MET A 1 20.40 1.20 6.05
CA MET A 1 19.06 0.60 6.00
C MET A 1 19.22 -0.90 5.86
N SER A 2 18.58 -1.67 6.75
CA SER A 2 18.60 -3.13 6.69
C SER A 2 17.91 -3.64 5.41
N PHE A 3 18.11 -4.91 5.07
CA PHE A 3 17.38 -5.56 3.98
C PHE A 3 15.86 -5.38 4.13
N HIS A 4 15.35 -5.63 5.34
CA HIS A 4 13.93 -5.48 5.67
C HIS A 4 13.42 -4.07 5.44
N GLU A 5 14.19 -3.05 5.82
CA GLU A 5 13.80 -1.66 5.64
C GLU A 5 13.77 -1.27 4.15
N LYS A 6 14.79 -1.66 3.37
CA LYS A 6 14.83 -1.41 1.92
C LYS A 6 13.68 -2.10 1.17
N SER A 7 13.37 -3.36 1.53
CA SER A 7 12.25 -4.10 0.95
C SER A 7 10.90 -3.47 1.28
N GLN A 8 10.71 -2.99 2.52
CA GLN A 8 9.52 -2.24 2.92
C GLN A 8 9.37 -0.94 2.14
N TRP A 9 10.45 -0.19 1.94
CA TRP A 9 10.40 1.00 1.07
C TRP A 9 10.07 0.68 -0.38
N ALA A 10 10.56 -0.44 -0.92
CA ALA A 10 10.17 -0.90 -2.26
C ALA A 10 8.66 -1.21 -2.33
N TYR A 11 8.08 -1.78 -1.27
CA TYR A 11 6.63 -2.00 -1.17
C TYR A 11 5.84 -0.69 -1.15
N ALA A 12 6.18 0.24 -0.25
CA ALA A 12 5.49 1.54 -0.18
C ALA A 12 5.61 2.33 -1.48
N PHE A 13 6.79 2.31 -2.10
CA PHE A 13 7.01 2.96 -3.39
C PHE A 13 6.11 2.35 -4.49
N ALA A 14 6.10 1.02 -4.60
CA ALA A 14 5.25 0.32 -5.57
C ALA A 14 3.77 0.66 -5.37
N ALA A 15 3.28 0.57 -4.13
CA ALA A 15 1.90 0.88 -3.79
C ALA A 15 1.55 2.35 -4.07
N PHE A 16 2.42 3.28 -3.68
CA PHE A 16 2.20 4.71 -3.89
C PHE A 16 2.15 5.08 -5.37
N VAL A 17 3.17 4.69 -6.15
CA VAL A 17 3.28 5.08 -7.55
C VAL A 17 2.15 4.48 -8.38
N THR A 18 1.86 3.19 -8.20
CA THR A 18 0.79 2.53 -8.96
C THR A 18 -0.58 3.10 -8.61
N ALA A 19 -0.86 3.33 -7.32
CA ALA A 19 -2.10 3.98 -6.90
C ALA A 19 -2.21 5.41 -7.43
N ALA A 20 -1.13 6.20 -7.38
CA ALA A 20 -1.13 7.57 -7.89
C ALA A 20 -1.41 7.61 -9.40
N VAL A 21 -0.79 6.72 -10.18
CA VAL A 21 -1.06 6.58 -11.63
C VAL A 21 -2.51 6.18 -11.88
N TYR A 22 -3.01 5.20 -11.14
CA TYR A 22 -4.40 4.74 -11.26
C TYR A 22 -5.40 5.86 -10.94
N PHE A 23 -5.23 6.58 -9.83
CA PHE A 23 -6.14 7.67 -9.46
C PHE A 23 -6.00 8.89 -10.37
N ALA A 24 -4.81 9.17 -10.91
CA ALA A 24 -4.66 10.18 -11.94
C ALA A 24 -5.44 9.81 -13.20
N TRP A 25 -5.31 8.57 -13.68
CA TRP A 25 -6.10 8.07 -14.80
C TRP A 25 -7.61 8.11 -14.51
N LEU A 26 -8.03 7.62 -13.34
CA LEU A 26 -9.44 7.61 -12.94
C LEU A 26 -10.03 9.03 -12.87
N GLY A 27 -9.24 9.98 -12.38
CA GLY A 27 -9.61 11.40 -12.34
C GLY A 27 -9.84 11.98 -13.74
N THR A 28 -9.04 11.58 -14.73
CA THR A 28 -9.28 12.00 -16.13
C THR A 28 -10.59 11.39 -16.66
N GLN A 29 -10.86 10.12 -16.39
CA GLN A 29 -12.10 9.46 -16.83
C GLN A 29 -13.36 10.08 -16.22
N LEU A 30 -13.31 10.45 -14.94
CA LEU A 30 -14.43 11.10 -14.24
C LEU A 30 -14.77 12.50 -14.79
N GLY A 31 -13.86 13.14 -15.53
CA GLY A 31 -14.13 14.42 -16.18
C GLY A 31 -15.07 14.30 -17.39
N ASP A 32 -14.98 13.18 -18.11
CA ASP A 32 -15.67 12.97 -19.38
C ASP A 32 -16.78 11.91 -19.30
N THR A 33 -16.68 10.99 -18.33
CA THR A 33 -17.54 9.81 -18.20
C THR A 33 -18.18 9.73 -16.82
N PRO A 34 -19.50 9.48 -16.70
CA PRO A 34 -20.14 9.22 -15.42
C PRO A 34 -19.50 8.03 -14.70
N ALA A 35 -19.37 8.11 -13.38
CA ALA A 35 -18.74 7.07 -12.56
C ALA A 35 -19.32 5.65 -12.76
N ALA A 36 -20.61 5.55 -13.15
CA ALA A 36 -21.27 4.27 -13.40
C ALA A 36 -20.80 3.57 -14.67
N ASP A 37 -20.29 4.32 -15.66
CA ASP A 37 -19.94 3.81 -16.98
C ASP A 37 -18.43 3.58 -17.17
N ILE A 38 -17.63 3.98 -16.19
CA ILE A 38 -16.17 3.79 -16.23
C ILE A 38 -15.86 2.30 -16.00
N ASP A 39 -15.18 1.66 -16.95
CA ASP A 39 -14.65 0.30 -16.77
C ASP A 39 -13.37 0.30 -15.92
N TYR A 40 -13.54 0.55 -14.63
CA TYR A 40 -12.44 0.66 -13.66
C TYR A 40 -11.85 -0.71 -13.27
N ARG A 41 -12.58 -1.80 -13.50
CA ARG A 41 -12.27 -3.13 -12.94
C ARG A 41 -10.95 -3.67 -13.48
N GLY A 42 -10.80 -3.64 -14.80
CA GLY A 42 -9.58 -4.08 -15.47
C GLY A 42 -8.37 -3.25 -15.06
N ALA A 43 -8.50 -1.92 -15.07
CA ALA A 43 -7.45 -1.00 -14.67
C ALA A 43 -7.03 -1.19 -13.20
N LEU A 44 -7.98 -1.39 -12.28
CA LEU A 44 -7.70 -1.62 -10.86
C LEU A 44 -6.96 -2.94 -10.64
N LEU A 45 -7.37 -4.03 -11.31
CA LEU A 45 -6.69 -5.32 -11.22
C LEU A 45 -5.27 -5.26 -11.78
N TRP A 46 -5.07 -4.58 -12.92
CA TRP A 46 -3.73 -4.35 -13.48
C TRP A 46 -2.86 -3.52 -12.54
N THR A 47 -3.43 -2.51 -11.89
CA THR A 47 -2.71 -1.67 -10.91
C THR A 47 -2.18 -2.52 -9.76
N ILE A 48 -3.03 -3.37 -9.17
CA ILE A 48 -2.64 -4.29 -8.10
C ILE A 48 -1.56 -5.26 -8.60
N GLY A 49 -1.77 -5.89 -9.75
CA GLY A 49 -0.82 -6.86 -10.33
C GLY A 49 0.55 -6.23 -10.61
N ILE A 50 0.57 -5.05 -11.24
CA ILE A 50 1.80 -4.30 -11.52
C ILE A 50 2.50 -3.90 -10.22
N SER A 51 1.76 -3.46 -9.20
CA SER A 51 2.34 -3.13 -7.89
C SER A 51 3.03 -4.33 -7.26
N MET A 52 2.43 -5.53 -7.35
CA MET A 52 3.04 -6.76 -6.86
C MET A 52 4.32 -7.10 -7.62
N VAL A 53 4.33 -6.95 -8.95
CA VAL A 53 5.51 -7.18 -9.79
C VAL A 53 6.63 -6.18 -9.45
N ILE A 54 6.33 -4.89 -9.34
CA ILE A 54 7.31 -3.85 -8.98
C ILE A 54 7.91 -4.15 -7.59
N HIS A 55 7.08 -4.49 -6.61
CA HIS A 55 7.56 -4.84 -5.27
C HIS A 55 8.45 -6.10 -5.28
N ALA A 56 8.07 -7.14 -6.02
CA ALA A 56 8.84 -8.37 -6.15
C ALA A 56 10.21 -8.11 -6.79
N LEU A 57 10.25 -7.35 -7.88
CA LEU A 57 11.49 -6.93 -8.56
C LEU A 57 12.38 -6.08 -7.64
N GLY A 58 11.78 -5.11 -6.94
CA GLY A 58 12.49 -4.27 -5.98
C GLY A 58 13.12 -5.09 -4.86
N THR A 59 12.36 -6.04 -4.29
CA THR A 59 12.87 -6.96 -3.27
C THR A 59 13.99 -7.86 -3.81
N GLY A 60 13.84 -8.38 -5.03
CA GLY A 60 14.87 -9.18 -5.70
C GLY A 60 16.18 -8.41 -5.90
N PHE A 61 16.10 -7.16 -6.35
CA PHE A 61 17.25 -6.27 -6.50
C PHE A 61 17.93 -6.00 -5.15
N VAL A 62 17.14 -5.68 -4.12
CA VAL A 62 17.67 -5.44 -2.77
C VAL A 62 18.37 -6.70 -2.22
N ARG A 63 17.84 -7.91 -2.47
CA ARG A 63 18.49 -9.17 -2.09
C ARG A 63 19.81 -9.36 -2.80
N GLY A 64 19.85 -9.19 -4.12
CA GLY A 64 21.06 -9.35 -4.92
C GLY A 64 22.18 -8.38 -4.52
N ALA A 65 21.82 -7.19 -4.06
CA ALA A 65 22.76 -6.16 -3.60
C ALA A 65 23.18 -6.31 -2.12
N THR A 66 22.56 -7.20 -1.35
CA THR A 66 22.86 -7.38 0.09
C THR A 66 23.86 -8.54 0.29
N PRO A 67 25.00 -8.32 0.97
CA PRO A 67 25.96 -9.38 1.27
C PRO A 67 25.34 -10.55 2.04
N LYS A 68 25.75 -11.78 1.70
CA LYS A 68 25.29 -13.00 2.39
C LYS A 68 25.66 -12.94 3.88
N GLY A 69 24.67 -13.00 4.77
CA GLY A 69 24.86 -13.03 6.22
C GLY A 69 24.44 -11.76 6.98
N GLU A 70 24.18 -10.65 6.27
CA GLU A 70 23.65 -9.40 6.85
C GLU A 70 22.12 -9.39 7.00
N ASP A 71 21.45 -10.47 6.58
CA ASP A 71 19.99 -10.57 6.50
C ASP A 71 19.34 -11.20 7.76
N LYS A 72 20.01 -11.09 8.92
CA LYS A 72 19.48 -11.65 10.18
C LYS A 72 18.65 -10.58 10.89
N PRO A 73 17.33 -10.80 11.08
CA PRO A 73 16.50 -9.86 11.82
C PRO A 73 16.96 -9.78 13.29
N ASP A 74 17.21 -8.57 13.76
CA ASP A 74 17.48 -8.30 15.18
C ASP A 74 16.17 -8.38 15.99
N LEU A 75 16.27 -8.60 17.30
CA LEU A 75 15.12 -8.54 18.21
C LEU A 75 14.38 -7.20 18.09
N ARG A 76 15.12 -6.10 17.91
CA ARG A 76 14.55 -4.77 17.70
C ARG A 76 13.72 -4.68 16.41
N ASP A 77 14.14 -5.34 15.34
CA ASP A 77 13.40 -5.35 14.07
C ASP A 77 12.05 -6.06 14.21
N ARG A 78 11.98 -7.08 15.06
CA ARG A 78 10.73 -7.81 15.34
C ARG A 78 9.75 -6.93 16.12
N ASP A 79 10.22 -6.19 17.11
CA ASP A 79 9.36 -5.32 17.91
C ASP A 79 8.84 -4.12 17.10
N VAL A 80 9.72 -3.50 16.30
CA VAL A 80 9.32 -2.42 15.37
C VAL A 80 8.29 -2.92 14.37
N ASN A 81 8.51 -4.10 13.77
CA ASN A 81 7.53 -4.68 12.84
C ASN A 81 6.20 -4.95 13.53
N ARG A 82 6.19 -5.60 14.69
CA ARG A 82 4.95 -5.91 15.42
C ARG A 82 4.16 -4.65 15.74
N ARG A 83 4.81 -3.59 16.24
CA ARG A 83 4.14 -2.32 16.56
C ARG A 83 3.68 -1.58 15.30
N GLY A 84 4.51 -1.54 14.27
CA GLY A 84 4.17 -0.93 12.99
C GLY A 84 2.99 -1.62 12.31
N ASP A 85 2.93 -2.95 12.36
CA ASP A 85 1.83 -3.75 11.81
C ASP A 85 0.54 -3.54 12.59
N ALA A 86 0.62 -3.50 13.93
CA ALA A 86 -0.54 -3.18 14.78
C ALA A 86 -1.10 -1.78 14.47
N LEU A 87 -0.22 -0.77 14.35
CA LEU A 87 -0.66 0.59 14.02
C LEU A 87 -1.28 0.65 12.61
N SER A 88 -0.66 -0.02 11.64
CA SER A 88 -1.18 -0.11 10.27
C SER A 88 -2.54 -0.79 10.23
N PHE A 89 -2.73 -1.85 11.03
CA PHE A 89 -4.02 -2.53 11.16
C PHE A 89 -5.10 -1.62 11.72
N TYR A 90 -4.81 -0.84 12.77
CA TYR A 90 -5.77 0.13 13.32
C TYR A 90 -6.12 1.22 12.31
N VAL A 91 -5.13 1.77 11.61
CA VAL A 91 -5.35 2.77 10.56
C VAL A 91 -6.20 2.20 9.42
N PHE A 92 -5.88 1.00 8.94
CA PHE A 92 -6.68 0.35 7.90
C PHE A 92 -8.11 0.09 8.38
N SER A 93 -8.28 -0.39 9.61
CA SER A 93 -9.60 -0.67 10.19
C SER A 93 -10.46 0.59 10.24
N ALA A 94 -9.87 1.74 10.60
CA ALA A 94 -10.56 3.03 10.57
C ALA A 94 -10.92 3.46 9.14
N LEU A 95 -10.00 3.32 8.18
CA LEU A 95 -10.25 3.68 6.78
C LEU A 95 -11.28 2.74 6.10
N ALA A 96 -11.28 1.46 6.45
CA ALA A 96 -12.19 0.44 5.93
C ALA A 96 -13.64 0.67 6.38
N ALA A 97 -13.89 1.50 7.39
CA ALA A 97 -15.24 1.97 7.70
C ALA A 97 -15.86 2.76 6.53
N GLY A 98 -15.06 3.47 5.74
CA GLY A 98 -15.53 4.23 4.57
C GLY A 98 -16.25 3.36 3.53
N PRO A 99 -15.60 2.34 2.93
CA PRO A 99 -16.26 1.47 1.97
C PRO A 99 -17.39 0.64 2.60
N LEU A 100 -17.32 0.32 3.90
CA LEU A 100 -18.41 -0.34 4.61
C LEU A 100 -19.67 0.56 4.64
N VAL A 101 -19.51 1.83 5.02
CA VAL A 101 -20.62 2.81 5.02
C VAL A 101 -21.17 2.99 3.62
N LEU A 102 -20.31 3.09 2.61
CA LEU A 102 -20.73 3.18 1.20
C LEU A 102 -21.56 1.96 0.77
N ALA A 103 -21.16 0.75 1.17
CA ALA A 103 -21.92 -0.46 0.89
C ALA A 103 -23.28 -0.48 1.62
N LEU A 104 -23.34 0.01 2.87
CA LEU A 104 -24.59 0.06 3.66
C LEU A 104 -25.62 1.05 3.10
N VAL A 105 -25.20 2.06 2.34
CA VAL A 105 -26.10 3.04 1.70
C VAL A 105 -26.36 2.73 0.22
N ASP A 106 -26.06 1.50 -0.22
CA ASP A 106 -26.19 1.05 -1.61
C ASP A 106 -25.49 1.98 -2.62
N ALA A 107 -24.35 2.56 -2.23
CA ALA A 107 -23.57 3.39 -3.13
C ALA A 107 -23.08 2.57 -4.33
N PRO A 108 -22.87 3.21 -5.50
CA PRO A 108 -22.32 2.52 -6.66
C PRO A 108 -21.03 1.77 -6.32
N MET A 109 -20.93 0.51 -6.77
CA MET A 109 -19.78 -0.37 -6.49
C MET A 109 -18.44 0.26 -6.91
N PHE A 110 -18.48 1.18 -7.88
CA PHE A 110 -17.38 2.06 -8.24
C PHE A 110 -16.74 2.75 -7.02
N TRP A 111 -17.54 3.42 -6.18
CA TRP A 111 -17.04 4.15 -5.02
C TRP A 111 -16.54 3.21 -3.93
N VAL A 112 -17.27 2.13 -3.67
CA VAL A 112 -16.88 1.10 -2.69
C VAL A 112 -15.49 0.55 -3.03
N ALA A 113 -15.28 0.13 -4.27
CA ALA A 113 -14.01 -0.45 -4.71
C ALA A 113 -12.85 0.56 -4.66
N ASN A 114 -13.07 1.79 -5.15
CA ASN A 114 -12.03 2.81 -5.21
C ASN A 114 -11.63 3.34 -3.83
N VAL A 115 -12.59 3.54 -2.93
CA VAL A 115 -12.30 3.97 -1.55
C VAL A 115 -11.60 2.85 -0.78
N LEU A 116 -12.00 1.60 -0.97
CA LEU A 116 -11.28 0.46 -0.38
C LEU A 116 -9.86 0.36 -0.91
N PHE A 117 -9.66 0.51 -2.22
CA PHE A 117 -8.32 0.51 -2.81
C PHE A 117 -7.46 1.66 -2.29
N ALA A 118 -8.03 2.87 -2.14
CA ALA A 118 -7.35 4.01 -1.52
C ALA A 118 -6.93 3.71 -0.07
N ALA A 119 -7.80 3.07 0.72
CA ALA A 119 -7.49 2.67 2.10
C ALA A 119 -6.31 1.69 2.16
N PHE A 120 -6.25 0.71 1.24
CA PHE A 120 -5.12 -0.21 1.12
C PHE A 120 -3.83 0.53 0.75
N ALA A 121 -3.86 1.35 -0.30
CA ALA A 121 -2.69 2.10 -0.77
C ALA A 121 -2.15 3.06 0.31
N PHE A 122 -3.04 3.78 0.99
CA PHE A 122 -2.67 4.67 2.08
C PHE A 122 -2.02 3.90 3.24
N THR A 123 -2.64 2.79 3.67
CA THR A 123 -2.12 1.97 4.77
C THR A 123 -0.74 1.40 4.43
N ALA A 124 -0.52 0.96 3.19
CA ALA A 124 0.77 0.45 2.73
C ALA A 124 1.89 1.48 2.91
N VAL A 125 1.65 2.73 2.51
CA VAL A 125 2.62 3.83 2.66
C VAL A 125 2.78 4.21 4.14
N PHE A 126 1.66 4.36 4.85
CA PHE A 126 1.64 4.71 6.27
C PHE A 126 2.45 3.71 7.10
N GLY A 127 2.29 2.41 6.87
CA GLY A 127 2.97 1.38 7.65
C GLY A 127 4.49 1.45 7.53
N VAL A 128 5.00 1.78 6.34
CA VAL A 128 6.45 1.95 6.11
C VAL A 128 6.97 3.22 6.78
N VAL A 129 6.23 4.32 6.68
CA VAL A 129 6.56 5.57 7.38
C VAL A 129 6.55 5.39 8.89
N ALA A 130 5.51 4.73 9.43
CA ALA A 130 5.37 4.45 10.85
C ALA A 130 6.54 3.62 11.38
N LYS A 131 6.93 2.54 10.68
CA LYS A 131 8.11 1.74 11.02
C LYS A 131 9.40 2.56 10.97
N SER A 132 9.58 3.40 9.96
CA SER A 132 10.75 4.29 9.87
C SER A 132 10.84 5.28 11.05
N VAL A 133 9.70 5.82 11.49
CA VAL A 133 9.64 6.70 12.67
C VAL A 133 9.94 5.93 13.95
N LEU A 134 9.41 4.72 14.12
CA LEU A 134 9.68 3.87 15.27
C LEU A 134 11.17 3.51 15.37
N TYR A 135 11.81 3.18 14.24
CA TYR A 135 13.26 2.95 14.18
C TYR A 135 14.08 4.15 14.66
N ARG A 136 13.68 5.37 14.28
CA ARG A 136 14.40 6.61 14.65
C ARG A 136 14.21 7.00 16.12
N LYS A 137 13.03 6.73 16.69
CA LYS A 137 12.70 7.12 18.05
C LYS A 137 13.19 6.12 19.12
N GLY A 138 13.74 4.98 18.72
CA GLY A 138 14.38 4.03 19.64
C GLY A 138 13.43 3.35 20.63
N PHE A 139 12.15 3.21 20.26
CA PHE A 139 11.14 2.53 21.06
C PHE A 139 11.12 1.02 20.81
#